data_AF-A0A8H8RR76-F1
#
_entry.id   AF-A0A8H8RR76-F1
#
_cell.length_a   1.000
_cell.length_b   1.000
_cell.length_c   1.000
_cell.angle_alpha   90.00
_cell.angle_beta   90.00
_cell.angle_gamma   90.00
#
_symmetry.space_group_name_H-M   'P 1'
#
loop_
_entity.id
_entity.type
_entity.pdbx_description
1 polymer ?
#
loop_
_entity_poly.entity_id
_entity_poly.type
_entity_poly.pdbx_seq_one_letter_code
_entity_poly.pdbx_strand_id
1 'polypeptide(L)'
;MAVSVELFVEPVNEPQIWLILLDTDVLSRMVTTIDDTNNGFRTTLLPVALSHASNAATGLLHAVYALSAYHLKGHDAAIGYKLLAIQYLSRSLQQGEDAAVAQFAASMMLCIGDVFDSADGSWPNHLAAAKSFSAQLPNGDHNKDLLFLQTLLEYHDILKGFSSGRISSAGSMPSADMITMPRESLDDTIIIGALACSRELMNLIALITRLQNITPLPDHLVPLPFLIHTRLGKLVQIPLINRDAESGQLDSKRILQTAELYRLASLIYLHTTLLPLQRSSPQLQSIVSRSLGLLETIPVCTSPWPLFVTALEVNNDTDRVRVLHVLEVMQRIRRIGNVDVLQKVVETFWKQIDLKESGHHEERFDWRELFDMRGRLPSFI
;
A
#
# COMPACT_ATOMS: atom_id res chain seq x y z
N MET A 1 0.42 16.91 -27.90
CA MET A 1 1.79 17.44 -28.06
C MET A 1 2.56 17.06 -26.82
N ALA A 2 3.38 16.02 -26.92
CA ALA A 2 4.22 15.56 -25.82
C ALA A 2 5.36 16.58 -25.65
N VAL A 3 5.50 17.13 -24.45
CA VAL A 3 6.67 17.95 -24.09
C VAL A 3 7.78 16.97 -23.71
N SER A 4 8.67 16.70 -24.67
CA SER A 4 9.97 16.09 -24.38
C SER A 4 10.82 17.12 -23.65
N VAL A 5 11.05 16.91 -22.36
CA VAL A 5 12.04 17.67 -21.60
C VAL A 5 13.39 16.98 -21.84
N GLU A 6 14.11 17.43 -22.88
CA GLU A 6 15.54 17.14 -23.01
C GLU A 6 16.28 18.00 -21.97
N LEU A 7 16.52 17.40 -20.79
CA LEU A 7 17.44 17.94 -19.81
C LEU A 7 18.87 17.72 -20.31
N PHE A 8 19.48 18.77 -20.85
CA PHE A 8 20.94 18.86 -20.99
C PHE A 8 21.55 18.85 -19.60
N VAL A 9 22.09 17.70 -19.20
CA VAL A 9 22.80 17.50 -17.94
C VAL A 9 24.19 16.98 -18.29
N GLU A 10 25.23 17.60 -17.72
CA GLU A 10 26.62 17.11 -17.72
C GLU A 10 26.68 15.62 -17.34
N PRO A 11 27.77 14.87 -17.59
CA PRO A 11 27.81 13.43 -17.27
C PRO A 11 27.77 13.22 -15.74
N VAL A 12 26.56 13.26 -15.19
CA VAL A 12 26.23 12.92 -13.81
C VAL A 12 26.42 11.42 -13.69
N ASN A 13 27.25 11.02 -12.73
CA ASN A 13 27.57 9.62 -12.49
C ASN A 13 26.25 8.86 -12.23
N GLU A 14 26.04 7.66 -12.78
CA GLU A 14 24.77 6.91 -12.63
C GLU A 14 24.17 6.90 -11.19
N PRO A 15 24.98 6.79 -10.11
CA PRO A 15 24.48 6.88 -8.74
C PRO A 15 23.78 8.21 -8.38
N GLN A 16 24.26 9.33 -8.92
CA GLN A 16 23.69 10.65 -8.68
C GLN A 16 22.34 10.82 -9.41
N ILE A 17 22.15 10.21 -10.58
CA ILE A 17 20.86 10.21 -11.29
C ILE A 17 19.78 9.54 -10.43
N TRP A 18 20.12 8.46 -9.73
CA TRP A 18 19.17 7.76 -8.86
C TRP A 18 18.74 8.58 -7.65
N LEU A 19 19.65 9.34 -7.05
CA LEU A 19 19.32 10.29 -5.98
C LEU A 19 18.43 11.42 -6.49
N ILE A 20 18.77 11.95 -7.67
CA ILE A 20 17.97 12.96 -8.34
C ILE A 20 16.56 12.42 -8.59
N LEU A 21 16.35 11.15 -8.97
CA LEU A 21 14.99 10.61 -9.19
C LEU A 21 14.17 10.43 -7.90
N LEU A 22 14.84 10.24 -6.77
CA LEU A 22 14.18 10.27 -5.46
C LEU A 22 13.80 11.72 -5.07
N ASP A 23 14.69 12.66 -5.37
CA ASP A 23 14.60 14.07 -4.99
C ASP A 23 13.69 14.91 -5.91
N THR A 24 13.78 14.72 -7.22
CA THR A 24 13.01 15.39 -8.29
C THR A 24 11.62 14.79 -8.47
N ASP A 25 10.93 14.50 -7.38
CA ASP A 25 9.48 14.31 -7.35
C ASP A 25 8.89 13.05 -8.03
N VAL A 26 9.68 12.19 -8.67
CA VAL A 26 9.10 11.06 -9.42
C VAL A 26 8.70 9.94 -8.46
N LEU A 27 9.66 9.38 -7.72
CA LEU A 27 9.37 8.27 -6.80
C LEU A 27 8.63 8.72 -5.54
N SER A 28 9.01 9.87 -4.99
CA SER A 28 8.38 10.41 -3.79
C SER A 28 6.88 10.63 -4.00
N ARG A 29 6.45 11.19 -5.15
CA ARG A 29 5.02 11.35 -5.54
C ARG A 29 4.34 10.07 -6.02
N MET A 30 5.11 9.06 -6.42
CA MET A 30 4.54 7.76 -6.74
C MET A 30 4.18 6.99 -5.47
N VAL A 31 5.00 7.09 -4.44
CA VAL A 31 4.80 6.36 -3.18
C VAL A 31 3.94 7.16 -2.20
N THR A 32 4.00 8.50 -2.19
CA THR A 32 3.16 9.34 -1.32
C THR A 32 2.07 10.07 -2.12
N THR A 33 0.91 10.25 -1.48
CA THR A 33 -0.25 10.96 -2.07
C THR A 33 -0.19 12.46 -1.82
N ILE A 34 0.37 12.87 -0.67
CA ILE A 34 0.66 14.27 -0.33
C ILE A 34 2.17 14.42 -0.33
N ASP A 35 2.65 15.22 -1.26
CA ASP A 35 4.06 15.55 -1.44
C ASP A 35 4.30 17.00 -1.00
N ASP A 36 4.36 17.19 0.31
CA ASP A 36 4.58 18.48 0.95
C ASP A 36 5.94 18.55 1.68
N THR A 37 6.18 19.61 2.43
CA THR A 37 7.39 19.80 3.26
C THR A 37 7.72 18.64 4.20
N ASN A 38 6.74 17.82 4.58
CA ASN A 38 6.91 16.73 5.53
C ASN A 38 7.11 15.38 4.82
N ASN A 39 7.44 15.38 3.52
CA ASN A 39 7.71 14.15 2.81
C ASN A 39 8.98 13.48 3.35
N GLY A 40 8.81 12.42 4.12
CA GLY A 40 9.91 11.68 4.75
C GLY A 40 10.88 11.01 3.77
N PHE A 41 10.55 10.92 2.46
CA PHE A 41 11.56 10.60 1.46
C PHE A 41 12.68 11.65 1.40
N ARG A 42 12.33 12.93 1.45
CA ARG A 42 13.29 14.05 1.45
C ARG A 42 13.83 14.35 2.84
N THR A 43 12.97 14.37 3.87
CA THR A 43 13.39 14.82 5.21
C THR A 43 14.05 13.72 6.05
N THR A 44 13.77 12.44 5.77
CA THR A 44 14.30 11.31 6.55
C THR A 44 15.23 10.43 5.72
N LEU A 45 14.70 9.83 4.65
CA LEU A 45 15.37 8.74 3.95
C LEU A 45 16.66 9.23 3.26
N LEU A 46 16.57 10.35 2.55
CA LEU A 46 17.70 10.89 1.81
C LEU A 46 18.86 11.33 2.75
N PRO A 47 18.65 12.10 3.84
CA PRO A 47 19.69 12.41 4.80
C PRO A 47 20.36 11.17 5.42
N VAL A 48 19.57 10.15 5.79
CA VAL A 48 20.11 8.90 6.36
C VAL A 48 20.95 8.16 5.32
N ALA A 49 20.47 8.04 4.07
CA ALA A 49 21.18 7.36 3.00
C ALA A 49 22.53 8.02 2.64
N LEU A 50 22.56 9.35 2.64
CA LEU A 50 23.75 10.15 2.28
C LEU A 50 24.72 10.36 3.44
N SER A 51 24.33 10.02 4.67
CA SER A 51 25.22 10.15 5.83
C SER A 51 26.46 9.27 5.74
N HIS A 52 26.38 8.13 5.03
CA HIS A 52 27.40 7.09 4.99
C HIS A 52 27.89 6.64 6.39
N ALA A 53 27.08 6.85 7.43
CA ALA A 53 27.51 6.71 8.83
C ALA A 53 27.65 5.25 9.28
N SER A 54 27.08 4.30 8.53
CA SER A 54 27.06 2.88 8.88
C SER A 54 26.91 2.00 7.64
N ASN A 55 27.15 0.69 7.78
CA ASN A 55 26.79 -0.26 6.74
C ASN A 55 25.29 -0.21 6.44
N ALA A 56 24.43 -0.03 7.45
CA ALA A 56 22.99 0.11 7.23
C ALA A 56 22.61 1.36 6.40
N ALA A 57 23.26 2.50 6.62
CA ALA A 57 23.06 3.70 5.81
C ALA A 57 23.46 3.48 4.34
N THR A 58 24.56 2.76 4.12
CA THR A 58 24.99 2.35 2.77
C THR A 58 24.02 1.35 2.14
N GLY A 59 23.47 0.43 2.95
CA GLY A 59 22.42 -0.48 2.52
C GLY A 59 21.14 0.25 2.10
N LEU A 60 20.72 1.27 2.86
CA LEU A 60 19.59 2.13 2.50
C LEU A 60 19.83 2.84 1.17
N LEU A 61 21.01 3.41 0.95
CA LEU A 61 21.36 4.07 -0.30
C LEU A 61 21.21 3.12 -1.50
N HIS A 62 21.71 1.89 -1.38
CA HIS A 62 21.53 0.88 -2.42
C HIS A 62 20.07 0.43 -2.59
N ALA A 63 19.27 0.39 -1.52
CA ALA A 63 17.84 0.10 -1.63
C ALA A 63 17.10 1.20 -2.40
N VAL A 64 17.47 2.47 -2.19
CA VAL A 64 16.97 3.61 -2.97
C VAL A 64 17.39 3.53 -4.43
N TYR A 65 18.64 3.14 -4.73
CA TYR A 65 19.09 2.89 -6.10
C TYR A 65 18.30 1.76 -6.76
N ALA A 66 18.06 0.67 -6.05
CA ALA A 66 17.25 -0.43 -6.56
C ALA A 66 15.83 0.03 -6.90
N LEU A 67 15.15 0.73 -5.99
CA LEU A 67 13.81 1.29 -6.20
C LEU A 67 13.76 2.19 -7.46
N SER A 68 14.76 3.06 -7.63
CA SER A 68 14.86 3.96 -8.78
C SER A 68 15.14 3.22 -10.09
N ALA A 69 16.02 2.22 -10.04
CA ALA A 69 16.32 1.37 -11.20
C ALA A 69 15.11 0.52 -11.60
N TYR A 70 14.33 -0.01 -10.64
CA TYR A 70 13.12 -0.76 -10.92
C TYR A 70 12.13 0.07 -11.74
N HIS A 71 11.89 1.32 -11.33
CA HIS A 71 10.96 2.21 -12.02
C HIS A 71 11.43 2.61 -13.43
N LEU A 72 12.72 2.94 -13.60
CA LEU A 72 13.23 3.47 -14.87
C LEU A 72 13.67 2.41 -15.88
N LYS A 73 14.39 1.39 -15.42
CA LYS A 73 15.11 0.43 -16.25
C LYS A 73 14.63 -1.02 -16.06
N GLY A 74 13.79 -1.28 -15.05
CA GLY A 74 13.23 -2.60 -14.76
C GLY A 74 14.13 -3.50 -13.92
N HIS A 75 13.72 -4.77 -13.77
CA HIS A 75 14.30 -5.75 -12.85
C HIS A 75 15.81 -5.93 -13.01
N ASP A 76 16.29 -6.18 -14.23
CA ASP A 76 17.69 -6.53 -14.50
C ASP A 76 18.68 -5.44 -14.09
N ALA A 77 18.27 -4.17 -14.20
CA ALA A 77 19.09 -3.04 -13.77
C ALA A 77 19.06 -2.81 -12.25
N ALA A 78 17.98 -3.24 -11.58
CA ALA A 78 17.76 -3.01 -10.16
C ALA A 78 18.34 -4.10 -9.25
N ILE A 79 18.37 -5.35 -9.72
CA ILE A 79 18.71 -6.52 -8.91
C ILE A 79 20.09 -6.42 -8.26
N GLY A 80 21.08 -5.87 -8.97
CA GLY A 80 22.43 -5.66 -8.44
C GLY A 80 22.45 -4.73 -7.22
N TYR A 81 21.69 -3.63 -7.28
CA TYR A 81 21.56 -2.71 -6.15
C TYR A 81 20.79 -3.33 -4.99
N LYS A 82 19.73 -4.09 -5.25
CA LYS A 82 19.01 -4.83 -4.21
C LYS A 82 19.92 -5.81 -3.48
N LEU A 83 20.74 -6.57 -4.20
CA LEU A 83 21.70 -7.50 -3.60
C LEU A 83 22.73 -6.77 -2.73
N LEU A 84 23.26 -5.63 -3.20
CA LEU A 84 24.16 -4.80 -2.40
C LEU A 84 23.48 -4.29 -1.12
N ALA A 85 22.24 -3.81 -1.22
CA ALA A 85 21.47 -3.36 -0.07
C ALA A 85 21.32 -4.46 0.99
N ILE A 86 20.98 -5.67 0.57
CA ILE A 86 20.86 -6.84 1.46
C ILE A 86 22.22 -7.20 2.07
N GLN A 87 23.30 -7.18 1.29
CA GLN A 87 24.66 -7.48 1.78
C GLN A 87 25.11 -6.48 2.85
N TYR A 88 24.91 -5.18 2.62
CA TYR A 88 25.26 -4.13 3.57
C TYR A 88 24.39 -4.19 4.83
N LEU A 89 23.09 -4.43 4.69
CA LEU A 89 22.20 -4.63 5.84
C LEU A 89 22.62 -5.86 6.64
N SER A 90 22.96 -6.97 5.98
CA SER A 90 23.46 -8.18 6.64
C SER A 90 24.76 -7.93 7.41
N ARG A 91 25.70 -7.17 6.82
CA ARG A 91 26.97 -6.80 7.48
C ARG A 91 26.72 -5.93 8.72
N SER A 92 25.79 -4.98 8.65
CA SER A 92 25.40 -4.15 9.79
C SER A 92 24.96 -5.00 10.99
N LEU A 93 24.16 -6.05 10.73
CA LEU A 93 23.69 -6.98 11.76
C LEU A 93 24.80 -7.87 12.30
N GLN A 94 25.66 -8.41 11.43
CA GLN A 94 26.78 -9.26 11.83
C GLN A 94 27.80 -8.51 12.69
N GLN A 95 27.97 -7.22 12.45
CA GLN A 95 28.89 -6.36 13.20
C GLN A 95 28.26 -5.73 14.44
N GLY A 96 26.96 -5.94 14.68
CA GLY A 96 26.24 -5.37 15.82
C GLY A 96 26.21 -3.83 15.80
N GLU A 97 26.12 -3.22 14.62
CA GLU A 97 26.05 -1.76 14.50
C GLU A 97 24.75 -1.23 15.15
N ASP A 98 24.90 -0.22 16.01
CA ASP A 98 23.79 0.53 16.58
C ASP A 98 23.25 1.55 15.56
N ALA A 99 22.52 1.05 14.56
CA ALA A 99 22.01 1.82 13.43
C ALA A 99 20.53 1.52 13.15
N ALA A 100 19.72 1.34 14.20
CA ALA A 100 18.34 0.87 14.11
C ALA A 100 17.45 1.69 13.13
N VAL A 101 17.61 3.02 13.09
CA VAL A 101 16.87 3.89 12.15
C VAL A 101 17.25 3.57 10.69
N ALA A 102 18.55 3.43 10.40
CA ALA A 102 19.02 3.11 9.05
C ALA A 102 18.65 1.67 8.64
N GLN A 103 18.70 0.72 9.57
CA GLN A 103 18.27 -0.67 9.34
C GLN A 103 16.77 -0.76 9.07
N PHE A 104 15.96 -0.01 9.84
CA PHE A 104 14.52 0.11 9.62
C PHE A 104 14.22 0.73 8.25
N ALA A 105 14.83 1.88 7.94
CA ALA A 105 14.66 2.56 6.67
C ALA A 105 15.07 1.67 5.48
N ALA A 106 16.24 1.02 5.53
CA ALA A 106 16.71 0.14 4.48
C ALA A 106 15.76 -1.04 4.24
N SER A 107 15.27 -1.65 5.32
CA SER A 107 14.30 -2.75 5.24
C SER A 107 12.96 -2.31 4.65
N MET A 108 12.49 -1.10 4.99
CA MET A 108 11.28 -0.54 4.39
C MET A 108 11.46 -0.22 2.91
N MET A 109 12.61 0.32 2.49
CA MET A 109 12.88 0.59 1.07
C MET A 109 13.03 -0.68 0.25
N LEU A 110 13.61 -1.75 0.82
CA LEU A 110 13.61 -3.08 0.19
C LEU A 110 12.18 -3.62 0.05
N CYS A 111 11.34 -3.47 1.08
CA CYS A 111 9.94 -3.87 1.03
C CYS A 111 9.17 -3.13 -0.07
N ILE A 112 9.33 -1.81 -0.19
CA ILE A 112 8.69 -1.01 -1.24
C ILE A 112 9.27 -1.36 -2.61
N GLY A 113 10.58 -1.55 -2.73
CA GLY A 113 11.24 -1.97 -3.97
C GLY A 113 10.66 -3.26 -4.55
N ASP A 114 10.37 -4.24 -3.70
CA ASP A 114 9.76 -5.50 -4.13
C ASP A 114 8.30 -5.36 -4.60
N VAL A 115 7.61 -4.27 -4.28
CA VAL A 115 6.29 -3.98 -4.87
C VAL A 115 6.42 -3.59 -6.34
N PHE A 116 7.55 -2.98 -6.72
CA PHE A 116 7.86 -2.65 -8.11
C PHE A 116 8.31 -3.89 -8.91
N ASP A 117 8.78 -4.93 -8.23
CA ASP A 117 9.28 -6.16 -8.84
C ASP A 117 8.25 -7.29 -8.78
N SER A 118 7.59 -7.58 -9.91
CA SER A 118 6.62 -8.67 -9.98
C SER A 118 7.25 -10.08 -9.85
N ALA A 119 8.57 -10.21 -9.93
CA ALA A 119 9.23 -11.52 -10.02
C ALA A 119 9.64 -12.12 -8.66
N ASP A 120 10.08 -11.27 -7.73
CA ASP A 120 10.77 -11.71 -6.51
C ASP A 120 9.80 -12.09 -5.37
N GLY A 121 8.82 -11.24 -5.08
CA GLY A 121 7.78 -11.51 -4.07
C GLY A 121 8.28 -11.54 -2.62
N SER A 122 9.51 -11.11 -2.32
CA SER A 122 10.10 -11.19 -0.97
C SER A 122 9.71 -10.05 -0.03
N TRP A 123 8.89 -9.10 -0.50
CA TRP A 123 8.40 -7.96 0.28
C TRP A 123 7.88 -8.33 1.70
N PRO A 124 7.19 -9.47 1.95
CA PRO A 124 6.71 -9.79 3.29
C PRO A 124 7.83 -10.06 4.29
N ASN A 125 9.00 -10.50 3.81
CA ASN A 125 10.20 -10.76 4.61
C ASN A 125 10.89 -9.45 4.97
N HIS A 126 11.04 -8.53 4.00
CA HIS A 126 11.57 -7.20 4.24
C HIS A 126 10.69 -6.40 5.20
N LEU A 127 9.36 -6.53 5.08
CA LEU A 127 8.42 -5.94 6.02
C LEU A 127 8.57 -6.52 7.44
N ALA A 128 8.76 -7.83 7.56
CA ALA A 128 8.98 -8.47 8.86
C ALA A 128 10.28 -7.99 9.52
N ALA A 129 11.35 -7.84 8.73
CA ALA A 129 12.61 -7.26 9.20
C ALA A 129 12.43 -5.80 9.68
N ALA A 130 11.75 -4.97 8.88
CA ALA A 130 11.44 -3.59 9.24
C ALA A 130 10.64 -3.49 10.55
N LYS A 131 9.65 -4.37 10.75
CA LYS A 131 8.87 -4.46 11.98
C LYS A 131 9.73 -4.82 13.19
N SER A 132 10.69 -5.73 13.02
CA SER A 132 11.63 -6.11 14.08
C SER A 132 12.55 -4.94 14.48
N PHE A 133 13.07 -4.17 13.52
CA PHE A 133 13.90 -3.00 13.83
C PHE A 133 13.09 -1.86 14.44
N SER A 134 11.87 -1.63 13.95
CA SER A 134 10.98 -0.62 14.54
C SER A 134 10.68 -0.90 16.02
N ALA A 135 10.64 -2.16 16.44
CA ALA A 135 10.41 -2.53 17.84
C ALA A 135 11.61 -2.30 18.76
N GLN A 136 12.82 -2.11 18.19
CA GLN A 136 14.04 -1.83 18.95
C GLN A 136 14.23 -0.32 19.20
N LEU A 137 13.51 0.52 18.48
CA LEU A 137 13.58 1.98 18.65
C LEU A 137 12.83 2.39 19.94
N PRO A 138 13.35 3.38 20.70
CA PRO A 138 12.75 3.80 21.95
C PRO A 138 11.33 4.34 21.75
N ASN A 139 10.39 3.89 22.60
CA ASN A 139 9.05 4.44 22.69
C ASN A 139 9.12 5.81 23.40
N GLY A 140 9.21 6.89 22.62
CA GLY A 140 9.26 8.26 23.13
C GLY A 140 9.21 9.27 21.98
N ASP A 141 8.80 10.50 22.30
CA ASP A 141 8.45 11.63 21.41
C ASP A 141 9.03 11.47 20.00
N HIS A 142 8.21 10.96 19.08
CA HIS A 142 8.67 10.57 17.76
C HIS A 142 9.13 11.83 17.03
N ASN A 143 10.43 11.93 16.76
CA ASN A 143 10.92 12.85 15.74
C ASN A 143 10.08 12.61 14.48
N LYS A 144 9.65 13.68 13.80
CA LYS A 144 8.78 13.61 12.61
C LYS A 144 9.28 12.59 11.58
N ASP A 145 10.59 12.41 11.55
CA ASP A 145 11.30 11.48 10.69
C ASP A 145 10.91 10.00 10.92
N LEU A 146 10.75 9.59 12.18
CA LEU A 146 10.35 8.22 12.56
C LEU A 146 8.87 7.98 12.31
N LEU A 147 8.03 9.01 12.50
CA LEU A 147 6.60 8.93 12.26
C LEU A 147 6.29 8.53 10.82
N PHE A 148 7.05 9.06 9.85
CA PHE A 148 6.90 8.69 8.44
C PHE A 148 7.16 7.20 8.18
N LEU A 149 8.29 6.67 8.68
CA LEU A 149 8.64 5.25 8.51
C LEU A 149 7.65 4.32 9.21
N GLN A 150 7.25 4.67 10.43
CA GLN A 150 6.24 3.92 11.19
C GLN A 150 4.91 3.91 10.45
N THR A 151 4.50 5.03 9.88
CA THR A 151 3.27 5.13 9.09
C THR A 151 3.32 4.23 7.85
N LEU A 152 4.44 4.24 7.11
CA LEU A 152 4.63 3.32 5.98
C LEU A 152 4.56 1.86 6.44
N LEU A 153 5.23 1.52 7.54
CA LEU A 153 5.21 0.18 8.14
C LEU A 153 3.79 -0.25 8.50
N GLU A 154 3.03 0.59 9.20
CA GLU A 154 1.63 0.35 9.58
C GLU A 154 0.76 0.04 8.36
N TYR A 155 0.88 0.83 7.30
CA TYR A 155 0.12 0.64 6.08
C TYR A 155 0.44 -0.67 5.36
N HIS A 156 1.72 -0.97 5.20
CA HIS A 156 2.15 -2.21 4.56
C HIS A 156 1.74 -3.44 5.39
N ASP A 157 1.80 -3.39 6.72
CA ASP A 157 1.40 -4.49 7.61
C ASP A 157 -0.12 -4.74 7.56
N ILE A 158 -0.93 -3.68 7.52
CA ILE A 158 -2.40 -3.79 7.38
C ILE A 158 -2.77 -4.44 6.04
N LEU A 159 -2.19 -3.96 4.94
CA LEU A 159 -2.48 -4.51 3.60
C LEU A 159 -1.86 -5.89 3.37
N LYS A 160 -0.78 -6.24 4.07
CA LYS A 160 -0.30 -7.64 4.17
C LYS A 160 -1.34 -8.54 4.82
N GLY A 161 -2.01 -8.07 5.86
CA GLY A 161 -3.12 -8.78 6.49
C GLY A 161 -4.22 -9.10 5.49
N PHE A 162 -4.63 -8.10 4.68
CA PHE A 162 -5.56 -8.34 3.58
C PHE A 162 -4.99 -9.38 2.62
N SER A 163 -3.79 -9.19 2.08
CA SER A 163 -3.21 -10.08 1.06
C SER A 163 -3.16 -11.54 1.54
N SER A 164 -2.84 -11.75 2.82
CA SER A 164 -2.67 -13.07 3.44
C SER A 164 -3.99 -13.79 3.71
N GLY A 165 -5.06 -13.04 4.00
CA GLY A 165 -6.34 -13.60 4.43
C GLY A 165 -6.16 -14.59 5.59
N ARG A 166 -6.87 -15.72 5.53
CA ARG A 166 -6.78 -16.79 6.54
C ARG A 166 -5.54 -17.68 6.42
N ILE A 167 -4.78 -17.58 5.32
CA ILE A 167 -3.71 -18.53 4.97
C ILE A 167 -2.50 -18.41 5.92
N SER A 168 -2.29 -17.25 6.55
CA SER A 168 -1.14 -17.00 7.44
C SER A 168 -1.43 -17.20 8.94
N SER A 169 -2.50 -17.91 9.31
CA SER A 169 -2.94 -18.18 10.69
C SER A 169 -1.95 -18.99 11.58
N ALA A 170 -0.70 -19.21 11.16
CA ALA A 170 0.31 -19.92 11.95
C ALA A 170 1.14 -19.01 12.88
N GLY A 171 1.06 -17.68 12.74
CA GLY A 171 1.68 -16.71 13.65
C GLY A 171 0.71 -16.25 14.74
N SER A 172 1.23 -15.92 15.93
CA SER A 172 0.48 -15.45 17.11
C SER A 172 -0.65 -14.48 16.73
N MET A 173 -1.86 -15.02 16.59
CA MET A 173 -3.07 -14.20 16.49
C MET A 173 -3.22 -13.50 17.84
N PRO A 174 -3.53 -12.20 17.87
CA PRO A 174 -3.95 -11.56 19.11
C PRO A 174 -5.12 -12.38 19.68
N SER A 175 -5.13 -12.63 20.99
CA SER A 175 -6.29 -13.28 21.62
C SER A 175 -7.56 -12.54 21.18
N ALA A 176 -8.62 -13.28 20.83
CA ALA A 176 -9.91 -12.69 20.45
C ALA A 176 -10.38 -11.65 21.50
N ASP A 177 -10.01 -11.87 22.76
CA ASP A 177 -10.30 -10.98 23.91
C ASP A 177 -9.67 -9.58 23.79
N MET A 178 -8.65 -9.40 22.94
CA MET A 178 -7.99 -8.09 22.71
C MET A 178 -8.61 -7.29 21.57
N ILE A 179 -9.55 -7.87 20.80
CA ILE A 179 -10.15 -7.21 19.65
C ILE A 179 -11.24 -6.25 20.14
N THR A 180 -11.01 -4.96 19.92
CA THR A 180 -11.94 -3.89 20.31
C THR A 180 -12.05 -2.85 19.20
N MET A 181 -13.08 -2.02 19.26
CA MET A 181 -13.18 -0.83 18.40
C MET A 181 -12.00 0.12 18.69
N PRO A 182 -11.34 0.66 17.65
CA PRO A 182 -10.36 1.73 17.83
C PRO A 182 -10.99 2.91 18.55
N ARG A 183 -10.21 3.68 19.33
CA ARG A 183 -10.70 4.93 19.93
C ARG A 183 -10.95 5.98 18.84
N GLU A 184 -11.87 6.90 19.08
CA GLU A 184 -12.08 8.06 18.20
C GLU A 184 -11.12 9.16 18.62
N SER A 185 -10.40 9.71 17.65
CA SER A 185 -9.53 10.86 17.81
C SER A 185 -9.65 11.73 16.57
N LEU A 186 -9.79 13.04 16.75
CA LEU A 186 -9.79 13.97 15.62
C LEU A 186 -8.47 13.89 14.83
N ASP A 187 -7.35 13.65 15.52
CA ASP A 187 -6.05 13.51 14.88
C ASP A 187 -5.99 12.28 13.96
N ASP A 188 -6.72 11.21 14.29
CA ASP A 188 -6.79 10.00 13.45
C ASP A 188 -7.67 10.18 12.20
N THR A 189 -8.47 11.26 12.12
CA THR A 189 -9.26 11.63 10.93
C THR A 189 -8.45 12.36 9.87
N ILE A 190 -7.24 12.81 10.21
CA ILE A 190 -6.35 13.52 9.30
C ILE A 190 -5.82 12.53 8.26
N ILE A 191 -5.90 12.91 6.98
CA ILE A 191 -5.34 12.14 5.87
C ILE A 191 -3.83 12.14 6.00
N ILE A 192 -3.23 10.95 6.07
CA ILE A 192 -1.78 10.82 6.10
C ILE A 192 -1.24 10.79 4.68
N GLY A 193 -0.32 11.69 4.38
CA GLY A 193 0.25 11.87 3.05
C GLY A 193 0.82 10.61 2.43
N ALA A 194 1.46 9.76 3.23
CA ALA A 194 2.00 8.48 2.78
C ALA A 194 0.91 7.42 2.46
N LEU A 195 -0.29 7.53 3.02
CA LEU A 195 -1.31 6.46 3.00
C LEU A 195 -2.54 6.78 2.13
N ALA A 196 -2.63 8.01 1.62
CA ALA A 196 -3.77 8.54 0.86
C ALA A 196 -5.10 8.66 1.64
N CYS A 197 -5.15 8.18 2.88
CA CYS A 197 -6.33 8.15 3.74
C CYS A 197 -5.96 8.35 5.22
N SER A 198 -6.97 8.43 6.08
CA SER A 198 -6.78 8.68 7.50
C SER A 198 -6.37 7.43 8.29
N ARG A 199 -5.69 7.63 9.43
CA ARG A 199 -5.31 6.54 10.34
C ARG A 199 -6.54 5.79 10.87
N GLU A 200 -7.63 6.50 11.14
CA GLU A 200 -8.90 5.88 11.54
C GLU A 200 -9.39 4.89 10.48
N LEU A 201 -9.36 5.25 9.20
CA LEU A 201 -9.81 4.37 8.12
C LEU A 201 -8.94 3.11 8.03
N MET A 202 -7.62 3.25 8.12
CA MET A 202 -6.68 2.13 8.13
C MET A 202 -6.92 1.20 9.32
N ASN A 203 -7.18 1.74 10.51
CA ASN A 203 -7.53 0.97 11.70
C ASN A 203 -8.84 0.18 11.52
N LEU A 204 -9.82 0.74 10.82
CA LEU A 204 -11.06 0.04 10.48
C LEU A 204 -10.81 -1.09 9.47
N ILE A 205 -9.99 -0.89 8.44
CA ILE A 205 -9.59 -1.94 7.47
C ILE A 205 -8.87 -3.09 8.20
N ALA A 206 -7.96 -2.76 9.12
CA ALA A 206 -7.25 -3.73 9.95
C ALA A 206 -8.23 -4.51 10.84
N LEU A 207 -9.23 -3.84 11.42
CA LEU A 207 -10.25 -4.50 12.22
C LEU A 207 -11.13 -5.44 11.39
N ILE A 208 -11.58 -5.04 10.20
CA ILE A 208 -12.35 -5.91 9.27
C ILE A 208 -11.54 -7.18 8.97
N THR A 209 -10.26 -7.02 8.62
CA THR A 209 -9.37 -8.14 8.30
C THR A 209 -9.18 -9.09 9.48
N ARG A 210 -8.96 -8.57 10.70
CA ARG A 210 -8.84 -9.41 11.91
C ARG A 210 -10.11 -10.19 12.19
N LEU A 211 -11.28 -9.55 12.09
CA LEU A 211 -12.57 -10.20 12.30
C LEU A 211 -12.86 -11.28 11.24
N GLN A 212 -12.54 -11.02 9.98
CA GLN A 212 -12.71 -12.01 8.90
C GLN A 212 -11.91 -13.28 9.17
N ASN A 213 -10.71 -13.14 9.74
CA ASN A 213 -9.80 -14.25 10.03
C ASN A 213 -10.25 -15.15 11.18
N ILE A 214 -11.12 -14.65 12.06
CA ILE A 214 -11.68 -15.42 13.19
C ILE A 214 -13.16 -15.76 13.01
N THR A 215 -13.69 -15.62 11.80
CA THR A 215 -15.09 -15.97 11.52
C THR A 215 -15.26 -17.51 11.50
N PRO A 216 -16.28 -18.09 12.17
CA PRO A 216 -17.43 -17.43 12.80
C PRO A 216 -17.06 -16.65 14.08
N LEU A 217 -17.62 -15.44 14.21
CA LEU A 217 -17.26 -14.52 15.30
C LEU A 217 -17.77 -15.01 16.66
N PRO A 218 -16.97 -14.88 17.74
CA PRO A 218 -17.46 -14.98 19.12
C PRO A 218 -18.57 -13.95 19.41
N ASP A 219 -19.52 -14.29 20.29
CA ASP A 219 -20.71 -13.48 20.61
C ASP A 219 -20.39 -12.01 20.94
N HIS A 220 -19.32 -11.75 21.71
CA HIS A 220 -18.94 -10.40 22.11
C HIS A 220 -18.40 -9.54 20.94
N LEU A 221 -18.01 -10.16 19.82
CA LEU A 221 -17.51 -9.47 18.62
C LEU A 221 -18.59 -9.34 17.53
N VAL A 222 -19.72 -10.05 17.63
CA VAL A 222 -20.85 -9.96 16.68
C VAL A 222 -21.37 -8.53 16.46
N PRO A 223 -21.38 -7.61 17.46
CA PRO A 223 -21.80 -6.24 17.23
C PRO A 223 -20.80 -5.39 16.41
N LEU A 224 -19.52 -5.78 16.37
CA LEU A 224 -18.46 -4.95 15.80
C LEU A 224 -18.64 -4.62 14.31
N PRO A 225 -19.00 -5.58 13.41
CA PRO A 225 -19.25 -5.26 12.01
C PRO A 225 -20.27 -4.13 11.80
N PHE A 226 -21.34 -4.08 12.60
CA PHE A 226 -22.36 -3.01 12.52
C PHE A 226 -21.84 -1.66 13.02
N LEU A 227 -21.00 -1.66 14.06
CA LEU A 227 -20.32 -0.45 14.54
C LEU A 227 -19.32 0.08 13.50
N ILE A 228 -18.55 -0.81 12.86
CA ILE A 228 -17.66 -0.46 11.76
C ILE A 228 -18.45 0.15 10.60
N HIS A 229 -19.57 -0.48 10.19
CA HIS A 229 -20.44 0.07 9.15
C HIS A 229 -20.91 1.50 9.50
N THR A 230 -21.35 1.71 10.74
CA THR A 230 -21.81 3.02 11.21
C THR A 230 -20.68 4.06 11.19
N ARG A 231 -19.47 3.69 11.64
CA ARG A 231 -18.29 4.56 11.59
C ARG A 231 -17.90 4.91 10.18
N LEU A 232 -17.75 3.92 9.29
CA LEU A 232 -17.43 4.15 7.88
C LEU A 232 -18.48 5.05 7.20
N GLY A 233 -19.76 4.93 7.57
CA GLY A 233 -20.83 5.78 7.05
C GLY A 233 -20.76 7.25 7.48
N LYS A 234 -20.13 7.55 8.62
CA LYS A 234 -20.01 8.91 9.19
C LYS A 234 -18.61 9.50 9.08
N LEU A 235 -17.61 8.70 8.71
CA LEU A 235 -16.21 9.11 8.67
C LEU A 235 -16.00 10.25 7.68
N VAL A 236 -15.53 11.39 8.21
CA VAL A 236 -15.05 12.53 7.43
C VAL A 236 -13.54 12.57 7.57
N GLN A 237 -12.84 12.57 6.44
CA GLN A 237 -11.38 12.62 6.39
C GLN A 237 -10.90 14.04 6.08
N ILE A 238 -9.94 14.54 6.85
CA ILE A 238 -9.49 15.93 6.79
C ILE A 238 -8.12 16.01 6.08
N PRO A 239 -8.01 16.70 4.94
CA PRO A 239 -6.71 16.90 4.30
C PRO A 239 -5.94 17.98 5.06
N LEU A 240 -4.80 17.61 5.65
CA LEU A 240 -3.82 18.55 6.19
C LEU A 240 -2.66 18.66 5.20
N ILE A 241 -2.43 19.87 4.67
CA ILE A 241 -1.41 20.11 3.63
C ILE A 241 -0.54 21.28 4.07
N ASN A 242 0.75 21.03 4.31
CA ASN A 242 1.71 22.06 4.70
C ASN A 242 2.53 22.52 3.48
N ARG A 243 1.97 23.47 2.72
CA ARG A 243 2.55 23.98 1.48
C ARG A 243 3.79 24.85 1.71
N ASP A 244 4.76 24.69 0.83
CA ASP A 244 5.93 25.56 0.68
C ASP A 244 6.37 25.69 -0.80
N ALA A 245 7.55 26.28 -1.05
CA ALA A 245 8.08 26.48 -2.40
C ALA A 245 8.54 25.17 -3.08
N GLU A 246 8.86 24.13 -2.31
CA GLU A 246 9.32 22.82 -2.80
C GLU A 246 8.17 21.79 -2.94
N SER A 247 6.97 22.14 -2.47
CA SER A 247 5.77 21.31 -2.56
C SER A 247 5.33 21.07 -4.00
N GLY A 248 4.89 19.85 -4.30
CA GLY A 248 4.36 19.51 -5.62
C GLY A 248 3.00 20.10 -5.96
N GLN A 249 2.44 19.69 -7.12
CA GLN A 249 1.04 19.98 -7.45
C GLN A 249 0.11 19.25 -6.46
N LEU A 250 -0.24 19.94 -5.38
CA LEU A 250 -1.12 19.48 -4.33
C LEU A 250 -2.58 19.75 -4.71
N ASP A 251 -3.19 18.75 -5.33
CA ASP A 251 -4.62 18.77 -5.66
C ASP A 251 -5.45 18.20 -4.50
N SER A 252 -5.99 19.11 -3.68
CA SER A 252 -6.89 18.78 -2.57
C SER A 252 -8.10 17.96 -3.01
N LYS A 253 -8.60 18.17 -4.24
CA LYS A 253 -9.72 17.38 -4.78
C LYS A 253 -9.28 15.94 -4.99
N ARG A 254 -8.12 15.71 -5.63
CA ARG A 254 -7.56 14.35 -5.83
C ARG A 254 -7.32 13.64 -4.50
N ILE A 255 -6.77 14.34 -3.50
CA ILE A 255 -6.52 13.79 -2.16
C ILE A 255 -7.83 13.31 -1.53
N LEU A 256 -8.86 14.17 -1.51
CA LEU A 256 -10.17 13.83 -0.97
C LEU A 256 -10.86 12.70 -1.75
N GLN A 257 -10.76 12.70 -3.08
CA GLN A 257 -11.30 11.63 -3.93
C GLN A 257 -10.62 10.29 -3.65
N THR A 258 -9.31 10.29 -3.44
CA THR A 258 -8.56 9.06 -3.10
C THR A 258 -8.94 8.55 -1.72
N ALA A 259 -9.06 9.45 -0.74
CA ALA A 259 -9.51 9.11 0.61
C ALA A 259 -10.94 8.54 0.61
N GLU A 260 -11.86 9.14 -0.15
CA GLU A 260 -13.23 8.62 -0.33
C GLU A 260 -13.24 7.27 -1.03
N LEU A 261 -12.37 7.06 -2.02
CA LEU A 261 -12.23 5.77 -2.71
C LEU A 261 -11.81 4.66 -1.73
N TYR A 262 -10.87 4.92 -0.81
CA TYR A 262 -10.55 3.98 0.28
C TYR A 262 -11.77 3.72 1.17
N ARG A 263 -12.54 4.76 1.52
CA ARG A 263 -13.72 4.61 2.40
C ARG A 263 -14.79 3.73 1.76
N LEU A 264 -15.06 3.92 0.47
CA LEU A 264 -16.00 3.10 -0.30
C LEU A 264 -15.49 1.66 -0.45
N ALA A 265 -14.21 1.46 -0.74
CA ALA A 265 -13.61 0.13 -0.79
C ALA A 265 -13.70 -0.59 0.57
N SER A 266 -13.53 0.10 1.69
CA SER A 266 -13.73 -0.45 3.03
C SER A 266 -15.18 -0.89 3.29
N LEU A 267 -16.16 -0.13 2.78
CA LEU A 267 -17.57 -0.54 2.84
C LEU A 267 -17.83 -1.79 1.98
N ILE A 268 -17.27 -1.84 0.76
CA ILE A 268 -17.33 -3.03 -0.09
C ILE A 268 -16.71 -4.22 0.66
N TYR A 269 -15.50 -4.07 1.18
CA TYR A 269 -14.80 -5.13 1.90
C TYR A 269 -15.57 -5.62 3.13
N LEU A 270 -16.20 -4.72 3.89
CA LEU A 270 -17.08 -5.10 5.01
C LEU A 270 -18.30 -5.92 4.53
N HIS A 271 -18.94 -5.49 3.44
CA HIS A 271 -20.12 -6.13 2.87
C HIS A 271 -19.84 -7.42 2.10
N THR A 272 -18.57 -7.73 1.82
CA THR A 272 -18.18 -8.98 1.16
C THR A 272 -17.64 -10.01 2.16
N THR A 273 -17.39 -9.61 3.41
CA THR A 273 -16.75 -10.46 4.43
C THR A 273 -17.58 -10.67 5.69
N LEU A 274 -18.01 -9.59 6.36
CA LEU A 274 -18.62 -9.66 7.69
C LEU A 274 -20.12 -9.35 7.70
N LEU A 275 -20.58 -8.51 6.76
CA LEU A 275 -21.98 -8.17 6.56
C LEU A 275 -22.42 -8.51 5.12
N PRO A 276 -22.39 -9.81 4.74
CA PRO A 276 -22.50 -10.25 3.36
C PRO A 276 -23.79 -9.75 2.69
N LEU A 277 -23.65 -8.91 1.67
CA LEU A 277 -24.73 -8.57 0.73
C LEU A 277 -24.60 -9.43 -0.52
N GLN A 278 -25.71 -9.76 -1.18
CA GLN A 278 -25.67 -10.38 -2.51
C GLN A 278 -24.91 -9.50 -3.51
N ARG A 279 -24.21 -10.11 -4.46
CA ARG A 279 -23.43 -9.40 -5.48
C ARG A 279 -24.33 -8.54 -6.35
N SER A 280 -25.53 -9.01 -6.68
CA SER A 280 -26.54 -8.23 -7.42
C SER A 280 -27.28 -7.19 -6.56
N SER A 281 -27.02 -7.10 -5.26
CA SER A 281 -27.71 -6.17 -4.37
C SER A 281 -27.56 -4.72 -4.85
N PRO A 282 -28.67 -3.95 -4.98
CA PRO A 282 -28.61 -2.54 -5.36
C PRO A 282 -27.77 -1.70 -4.40
N GLN A 283 -27.75 -2.07 -3.11
CA GLN A 283 -26.94 -1.37 -2.11
C GLN A 283 -25.44 -1.53 -2.39
N LEU A 284 -24.99 -2.76 -2.64
CA LEU A 284 -23.58 -3.03 -2.95
C LEU A 284 -23.18 -2.40 -4.30
N GLN A 285 -24.01 -2.59 -5.33
CA GLN A 285 -23.74 -2.07 -6.67
C GLN A 285 -23.76 -0.54 -6.73
N SER A 286 -24.51 0.13 -5.85
CA SER A 286 -24.42 1.59 -5.69
C SER A 286 -23.05 2.02 -5.15
N ILE A 287 -22.47 1.28 -4.20
CA ILE A 287 -21.13 1.57 -3.66
C ILE A 287 -20.07 1.30 -4.75
N VAL A 288 -20.16 0.18 -5.47
CA VAL A 288 -19.26 -0.16 -6.60
C VAL A 288 -19.31 0.93 -7.68
N SER A 289 -20.51 1.34 -8.09
CA SER A 289 -20.70 2.38 -9.10
C SER A 289 -20.07 3.71 -8.71
N ARG A 290 -20.19 4.10 -7.43
CA ARG A 290 -19.55 5.32 -6.89
C ARG A 290 -18.02 5.20 -6.88
N SER A 291 -17.48 4.04 -6.50
CA SER A 291 -16.03 3.78 -6.57
C SER A 291 -15.51 3.87 -8.00
N LEU A 292 -16.20 3.28 -8.97
CA LEU A 292 -15.84 3.38 -10.39
C LEU A 292 -15.88 4.82 -10.90
N GLY A 293 -16.91 5.59 -10.52
CA GLY A 293 -16.99 7.02 -10.86
C GLY A 293 -15.80 7.82 -10.32
N LEU A 294 -15.31 7.52 -9.11
CA LEU A 294 -14.09 8.16 -8.58
C LEU A 294 -12.85 7.72 -9.36
N LEU A 295 -12.69 6.42 -9.62
CA LEU A 295 -11.55 5.86 -10.35
C LEU A 295 -11.38 6.50 -11.74
N GLU A 296 -12.47 6.84 -12.43
CA GLU A 296 -12.43 7.51 -13.74
C GLU A 296 -12.11 9.01 -13.66
N THR A 297 -12.42 9.65 -12.53
CA THR A 297 -12.10 11.08 -12.34
C THR A 297 -10.65 11.31 -11.92
N ILE A 298 -9.99 10.29 -11.36
CA ILE A 298 -8.60 10.36 -10.93
C ILE A 298 -7.72 10.09 -12.16
N PRO A 299 -6.86 11.02 -12.60
CA PRO A 299 -6.08 10.85 -13.83
C PRO A 299 -5.19 9.61 -13.86
N VAL A 300 -4.65 9.24 -12.69
CA VAL A 300 -3.81 8.05 -12.49
C VAL A 300 -4.16 7.48 -11.13
N CYS A 301 -4.74 6.28 -11.10
CA CYS A 301 -4.99 5.59 -9.84
C CYS A 301 -3.67 5.26 -9.15
N THR A 302 -3.53 5.63 -7.88
CA THR A 302 -2.33 5.38 -7.06
C THR A 302 -2.59 4.36 -5.96
N SER A 303 -3.79 3.79 -5.92
CA SER A 303 -4.30 2.99 -4.78
C SER A 303 -4.76 1.63 -5.31
N PRO A 304 -3.88 0.62 -5.37
CA PRO A 304 -4.22 -0.70 -5.91
C PRO A 304 -5.29 -1.41 -5.08
N TRP A 305 -5.24 -1.33 -3.75
CA TRP A 305 -6.21 -2.01 -2.88
C TRP A 305 -7.67 -1.57 -3.11
N PRO A 306 -8.03 -0.27 -3.12
CA PRO A 306 -9.39 0.13 -3.43
C PRO A 306 -9.88 -0.26 -4.83
N LEU A 307 -9.00 -0.18 -5.84
CA LEU A 307 -9.29 -0.63 -7.20
C LEU A 307 -9.59 -2.13 -7.22
N PHE A 308 -8.76 -2.93 -6.55
CA PHE A 308 -8.92 -4.37 -6.46
C PHE A 308 -10.26 -4.78 -5.83
N VAL A 309 -10.54 -4.26 -4.64
CA VAL A 309 -11.77 -4.58 -3.90
C VAL A 309 -13.01 -4.20 -4.71
N THR A 310 -12.96 -3.06 -5.41
CA THR A 310 -14.03 -2.64 -6.31
C THR A 310 -14.18 -3.60 -7.50
N ALA A 311 -13.07 -3.95 -8.14
CA ALA A 311 -13.04 -4.82 -9.32
C ALA A 311 -13.63 -6.21 -9.06
N LEU A 312 -13.38 -6.79 -7.88
CA LEU A 312 -13.91 -8.10 -7.52
C LEU A 312 -15.45 -8.12 -7.44
N GLU A 313 -16.10 -6.99 -7.16
CA GLU A 313 -17.56 -6.90 -7.00
C GLU A 313 -18.28 -6.32 -8.22
N VAL A 314 -17.56 -5.97 -9.28
CA VAL A 314 -18.15 -5.69 -10.59
C VAL A 314 -18.84 -6.95 -11.12
N ASN A 315 -20.06 -6.78 -11.65
CA ASN A 315 -20.92 -7.88 -12.09
C ASN A 315 -21.47 -7.74 -13.53
N ASN A 316 -20.97 -6.76 -14.29
CA ASN A 316 -21.39 -6.51 -15.68
C ASN A 316 -20.19 -6.14 -16.55
N ASP A 317 -20.28 -6.43 -17.85
CA ASP A 317 -19.15 -6.27 -18.76
C ASP A 317 -18.76 -4.80 -19.01
N THR A 318 -19.73 -3.89 -19.00
CA THR A 318 -19.47 -2.45 -19.14
C THR A 318 -18.52 -1.96 -18.04
N ASP A 319 -18.79 -2.34 -16.80
CA ASP A 319 -17.95 -1.95 -15.67
C ASP A 319 -16.62 -2.72 -15.62
N ARG A 320 -16.57 -3.96 -16.14
CA ARG A 320 -15.29 -4.69 -16.31
C ARG A 320 -14.36 -3.95 -17.26
N VAL A 321 -14.88 -3.43 -18.38
CA VAL A 321 -14.10 -2.59 -19.31
C VAL A 321 -13.56 -1.33 -18.63
N ARG A 322 -14.37 -0.67 -17.78
CA ARG A 322 -13.94 0.51 -17.01
C ARG A 322 -12.77 0.16 -16.08
N VAL A 323 -12.85 -0.95 -15.35
CA VAL A 323 -11.76 -1.43 -14.48
C VAL A 323 -10.49 -1.73 -15.27
N LEU A 324 -10.60 -2.44 -16.40
CA LEU A 324 -9.45 -2.78 -17.24
C LEU A 324 -8.77 -1.53 -17.80
N HIS A 325 -9.56 -0.51 -18.19
CA HIS A 325 -9.01 0.77 -18.62
C HIS A 325 -8.22 1.47 -17.50
N VAL A 326 -8.75 1.48 -16.28
CA VAL A 326 -8.04 2.07 -15.12
C VAL A 326 -6.73 1.32 -14.84
N LEU A 327 -6.73 -0.02 -14.90
CA LEU A 327 -5.53 -0.85 -14.74
C LEU A 327 -4.49 -0.56 -15.83
N GLU A 328 -4.92 -0.46 -17.10
CA GLU A 328 -4.05 -0.13 -18.22
C GLU A 328 -3.38 1.24 -18.04
N VAL A 329 -4.16 2.26 -17.69
CA VAL A 329 -3.65 3.62 -17.42
C VAL A 329 -2.70 3.62 -16.23
N MET A 330 -3.07 2.93 -15.14
CA MET A 330 -2.24 2.77 -13.96
C MET A 330 -0.89 2.13 -14.31
N GLN A 331 -0.90 1.01 -15.03
CA GLN A 331 0.33 0.30 -15.39
C GLN A 331 1.21 1.11 -16.35
N ARG A 332 0.62 1.71 -17.38
CA ARG A 332 1.33 2.52 -18.38
C ARG A 332 2.08 3.71 -17.75
N ILE A 333 1.46 4.37 -16.78
CA ILE A 333 2.01 5.58 -16.17
C ILE A 333 2.90 5.26 -14.97
N ARG A 334 2.48 4.35 -14.09
CA ARG A 334 3.19 4.04 -12.84
C ARG A 334 4.34 3.06 -13.05
N ARG A 335 4.19 2.07 -13.94
CA ARG A 335 5.19 1.02 -14.20
C ARG A 335 5.63 0.32 -12.90
N ILE A 336 4.66 -0.20 -12.15
CA ILE A 336 4.89 -0.91 -10.88
C ILE A 336 4.42 -2.35 -11.07
N GLY A 337 5.29 -3.33 -10.82
CA GLY A 337 5.00 -4.74 -11.07
C GLY A 337 3.77 -5.29 -10.35
N ASN A 338 3.34 -4.70 -9.23
CA ASN A 338 2.13 -5.12 -8.54
C ASN A 338 0.84 -4.95 -9.36
N VAL A 339 0.80 -4.03 -10.33
CA VAL A 339 -0.38 -3.80 -11.17
C VAL A 339 -0.60 -4.98 -12.12
N ASP A 340 0.47 -5.58 -12.65
CA ASP A 340 0.38 -6.77 -13.51
C ASP A 340 -0.18 -7.97 -12.71
N VAL A 341 0.30 -8.13 -11.47
CA VAL A 341 -0.20 -9.16 -10.54
C VAL A 341 -1.67 -8.92 -10.24
N LEU A 342 -2.03 -7.68 -9.91
CA LEU A 342 -3.40 -7.25 -9.62
C LEU A 342 -4.36 -7.58 -10.77
N GLN A 343 -4.02 -7.17 -12.00
CA GLN A 343 -4.83 -7.43 -13.19
C GLN A 343 -5.02 -8.93 -13.41
N LYS A 344 -3.95 -9.72 -13.30
CA LYS A 344 -4.02 -11.18 -13.45
C LYS A 344 -4.95 -11.82 -12.42
N VAL A 345 -4.92 -11.36 -11.17
CA VAL A 345 -5.82 -11.84 -10.12
C VAL A 345 -7.27 -11.52 -10.46
N VAL A 346 -7.57 -10.27 -10.84
CA VAL A 346 -8.92 -9.81 -11.22
C VAL A 346 -9.48 -10.61 -12.40
N GLU A 347 -8.72 -10.74 -13.49
CA GLU A 347 -9.16 -11.47 -14.68
C GLU A 347 -9.40 -12.95 -14.40
N THR A 348 -8.53 -13.57 -13.61
CA THR A 348 -8.70 -14.99 -13.24
C THR A 348 -9.94 -15.16 -12.36
N PHE A 349 -10.15 -14.24 -11.41
CA PHE A 349 -11.35 -14.26 -10.57
C PHE A 349 -12.63 -14.11 -11.39
N TRP A 350 -12.69 -13.17 -12.34
CA TRP A 350 -13.85 -13.03 -13.23
C TRP A 350 -14.08 -14.28 -14.08
N LYS A 351 -13.04 -14.87 -14.67
CA LYS A 351 -13.14 -16.13 -15.42
C LYS A 351 -13.75 -17.25 -14.57
N GLN A 352 -13.35 -17.36 -13.30
CA GLN A 352 -13.90 -18.36 -12.39
C GLN A 352 -15.37 -18.09 -12.04
N ILE A 353 -15.76 -16.82 -11.88
CA ILE A 353 -17.17 -16.43 -11.67
C ILE A 353 -18.02 -16.76 -12.90
N ASP A 354 -17.51 -16.51 -14.10
CA ASP A 354 -18.24 -16.72 -15.36
C ASP A 354 -18.41 -18.22 -15.69
N LEU A 355 -17.51 -19.08 -15.19
CA LEU A 355 -17.60 -20.53 -15.33
C LEU A 355 -18.60 -21.18 -14.34
N LYS A 356 -19.06 -20.47 -13.30
CA LYS A 356 -20.09 -21.00 -12.38
C LYS A 356 -21.42 -21.16 -13.11
N GLU A 357 -22.20 -22.17 -12.73
CA GLU A 357 -23.57 -22.32 -13.24
C GLU A 357 -24.44 -21.13 -12.82
N SER A 358 -25.46 -20.82 -13.62
CA SER A 358 -26.28 -19.60 -13.52
C SER A 358 -26.90 -19.32 -12.14
N GLY A 359 -27.04 -20.36 -11.30
CA GLY A 359 -27.54 -20.25 -9.92
C GLY A 359 -26.49 -19.94 -8.84
N HIS A 360 -25.19 -20.03 -9.15
CA HIS A 360 -24.09 -19.90 -8.19
C HIS A 360 -23.26 -18.61 -8.37
N HIS A 361 -23.63 -17.72 -9.29
CA HIS A 361 -22.92 -16.44 -9.49
C HIS A 361 -22.96 -15.52 -8.27
N GLU A 362 -23.92 -15.72 -7.35
CA GLU A 362 -24.01 -14.98 -6.09
C GLU A 362 -23.06 -15.52 -5.01
N GLU A 363 -22.55 -16.74 -5.14
CA GLU A 363 -21.65 -17.34 -4.17
C GLU A 363 -20.25 -16.75 -4.30
N ARG A 364 -19.80 -16.07 -3.23
CA ARG A 364 -18.41 -15.63 -3.10
C ARG A 364 -17.52 -16.80 -2.74
N PHE A 365 -16.32 -16.77 -3.29
CA PHE A 365 -15.20 -17.60 -2.87
C PHE A 365 -14.00 -16.69 -2.65
N ASP A 366 -13.04 -17.14 -1.85
CA ASP A 366 -11.83 -16.36 -1.59
C ASP A 366 -10.93 -16.41 -2.82
N TRP A 367 -10.63 -15.25 -3.43
CA TRP A 367 -9.75 -15.16 -4.60
C TRP A 367 -8.36 -15.78 -4.33
N ARG A 368 -7.93 -15.83 -3.06
CA ARG A 368 -6.65 -16.43 -2.65
C ARG A 368 -6.60 -17.93 -2.88
N GLU A 369 -7.75 -18.62 -2.91
CA GLU A 369 -7.84 -20.06 -3.19
C GLU A 369 -7.49 -20.39 -4.65
N LEU A 370 -7.47 -19.38 -5.53
CA LEU A 370 -7.13 -19.56 -6.95
C LEU A 370 -5.62 -19.59 -7.24
N PHE A 371 -4.77 -19.27 -6.25
CA PHE A 371 -3.34 -19.06 -6.46
C PHE A 371 -2.47 -19.78 -5.41
N ASP A 372 -1.28 -20.23 -5.82
CA ASP A 372 -0.27 -20.66 -4.85
C ASP A 372 0.38 -19.43 -4.22
N MET A 373 0.03 -19.16 -2.98
CA MET A 373 0.48 -17.99 -2.21
C MET A 373 1.87 -18.18 -1.59
N ARG A 374 2.50 -19.35 -1.74
CA ARG A 374 3.82 -19.64 -1.14
C ARG A 374 4.91 -18.77 -1.75
N GLY A 375 5.42 -17.84 -0.95
CA GLY A 375 6.51 -16.95 -1.33
C GLY A 375 6.16 -15.89 -2.38
N ARG A 376 4.87 -15.74 -2.76
CA ARG A 376 4.41 -14.81 -3.80
C ARG A 376 3.10 -14.14 -3.44
N LEU A 377 3.05 -13.59 -2.25
CA LEU A 377 1.90 -12.82 -1.77
C LEU A 377 1.72 -11.57 -2.65
N PRO A 378 0.57 -11.38 -3.33
CA PRO A 378 0.31 -10.15 -4.07
C PRO A 378 0.38 -8.94 -3.13
N SER A 379 0.97 -7.85 -3.62
CA SER A 379 0.98 -6.57 -2.90
C SER A 379 -0.12 -5.68 -3.46
N PHE A 380 -1.02 -5.19 -2.59
CA PHE A 380 -2.07 -4.23 -2.95
C PHE A 380 -1.76 -2.80 -2.48
N ILE A 381 -0.48 -2.55 -2.19
CA ILE A 381 0.09 -1.35 -1.59
C ILE A 381 0.39 -0.32 -2.67
#